data_AF-A0A090N6J5-F1
#
_entry.id   AF-A0A090N6J5-F1
#
_cell.length_a   1.000
_cell.length_b   1.000
_cell.length_c   1.000
_cell.angle_alpha   90.00
_cell.angle_beta   90.00
_cell.angle_gamma   90.00
#
_symmetry.space_group_name_H-M   'P 1'
#
loop_
_entity.id
_entity.type
_entity.pdbx_description
1 polymer ?
#
loop_
_entity_poly.entity_id
_entity_poly.type
_entity_poly.pdbx_seq_one_letter_code
_entity_poly.pdbx_strand_id
1 'polypeptide(L)'
;MSTISLREERVFWQEAYLGRTFDFRSQLNFTRFDDCVFVDCILLLDEGTEQLSFTSCTFKDCNIDKIEDNVIRGILSENNTFHRPIAARKADFDKRLAEALQNQTRK
;
A
#
# COMPACT_ATOMS: atom_id res chain seq x y z
N MET A 1 -18.65 -3.72 19.63
CA MET A 1 -17.73 -2.59 19.39
C MET A 1 -16.59 -2.72 20.37
N SER A 2 -15.42 -3.19 19.93
CA SER A 2 -14.25 -3.30 20.80
C SER A 2 -13.73 -1.91 21.10
N THR A 3 -13.66 -1.56 22.38
CA THR A 3 -13.05 -0.32 22.87
C THR A 3 -11.57 -0.34 22.51
N ILE A 4 -11.16 0.48 21.54
CA ILE A 4 -9.75 0.65 21.19
C ILE A 4 -9.08 1.35 22.37
N SER A 5 -8.18 0.65 23.05
CA SER A 5 -7.33 1.24 24.09
C SER A 5 -6.29 2.13 23.42
N LEU A 6 -6.38 3.44 23.62
CA LEU A 6 -5.46 4.44 23.04
C LEU A 6 -4.01 4.34 23.56
N ARG A 7 -3.71 3.36 24.41
CA ARG A 7 -2.38 3.12 25.00
C ARG A 7 -1.71 1.84 24.50
N GLU A 8 -2.39 1.08 23.63
CA GLU A 8 -1.88 -0.19 23.14
C GLU A 8 -1.31 -0.01 21.73
N GLU A 9 0.00 -0.19 21.61
CA GLU A 9 0.68 -0.26 20.31
C GLU A 9 0.35 -1.61 19.65
N ARG A 10 -0.15 -1.57 18.42
CA ARG A 10 -0.40 -2.75 17.61
C ARG A 10 0.75 -2.95 16.64
N VAL A 11 1.57 -3.97 16.90
CA VAL A 11 2.69 -4.33 16.04
C VAL A 11 2.34 -5.60 15.29
N PHE A 12 2.44 -5.54 13.96
CA PHE A 12 2.28 -6.68 13.07
C PHE A 12 3.62 -6.95 12.39
N TRP A 13 4.12 -8.17 12.49
CA TRP A 13 5.44 -8.55 11.99
C TRP A 13 5.33 -9.74 11.03
N GLN A 14 5.89 -9.59 9.83
CA GLN A 14 6.04 -10.66 8.84
C GLN A 14 4.72 -11.35 8.48
N GLU A 15 3.63 -10.59 8.46
CA GLU A 15 2.29 -11.09 8.10
C GLU A 15 1.96 -10.85 6.63
N ALA A 16 1.04 -11.65 6.09
CA ALA A 16 0.54 -11.52 4.73
C ALA A 16 -0.97 -11.27 4.72
N TYR A 17 -1.39 -10.23 3.98
CA TYR A 17 -2.77 -9.80 3.85
C TYR A 17 -3.18 -9.82 2.39
N LEU A 18 -4.28 -10.52 2.08
CA LEU A 18 -4.80 -10.69 0.71
C LEU A 18 -6.25 -10.22 0.63
N GLY A 19 -6.58 -9.36 -0.34
CA GLY A 19 -7.96 -8.98 -0.63
C GLY A 19 -8.62 -8.13 0.47
N ARG A 20 -7.83 -7.43 1.30
CA ARG A 20 -8.31 -6.74 2.49
C ARG A 20 -8.39 -5.23 2.32
N THR A 21 -9.43 -4.64 2.90
CA THR A 21 -9.55 -3.19 3.08
C THR A 21 -9.11 -2.81 4.49
N PHE A 22 -8.19 -1.86 4.59
CA PHE A 22 -7.73 -1.26 5.83
C PHE A 22 -8.20 0.19 5.87
N ASP A 23 -9.05 0.50 6.85
CA ASP A 23 -9.58 1.85 7.04
C ASP A 23 -8.94 2.49 8.27
N PHE A 24 -8.03 3.44 8.04
CA PHE A 24 -7.34 4.19 9.09
C PHE A 24 -7.83 5.66 9.16
N ARG A 25 -8.84 6.03 8.37
CA ARG A 25 -9.32 7.40 8.28
C ARG A 25 -9.81 7.90 9.63
N SER A 26 -9.42 9.13 9.98
CA SER A 26 -9.80 9.83 11.21
C SER A 26 -9.57 8.99 12.48
N GLN A 27 -8.63 8.05 12.44
CA GLN A 27 -8.27 7.21 13.57
C GLN A 27 -6.88 7.56 14.07
N LEU A 28 -6.77 7.67 15.39
CA LEU A 28 -5.50 7.69 16.11
C LEU A 28 -5.18 6.26 16.48
N ASN A 29 -4.34 5.62 15.68
CA ASN A 29 -3.99 4.21 15.81
C ASN A 29 -2.50 4.11 16.00
N PHE A 30 -2.01 3.80 17.20
CA PHE A 30 -0.62 3.38 17.39
C PHE A 30 -0.43 2.01 16.73
N THR A 31 -0.17 2.00 15.42
CA THR A 31 -0.11 0.77 14.63
C THR A 31 1.12 0.76 13.76
N ARG A 32 1.91 -0.31 13.87
CA ARG A 32 3.11 -0.55 13.08
C ARG A 32 3.01 -1.88 12.34
N PHE A 33 3.36 -1.85 11.06
CA PHE A 33 3.56 -3.03 10.23
C PHE A 33 5.02 -3.11 9.83
N ASP A 34 5.64 -4.24 10.09
CA ASP A 34 7.04 -4.48 9.81
C ASP A 34 7.18 -5.76 8.96
N ASP A 35 7.92 -5.69 7.86
CA ASP A 35 8.18 -6.81 6.93
C ASP A 35 6.90 -7.52 6.43
N CYS A 36 5.78 -6.79 6.38
CA CYS A 36 4.49 -7.33 5.99
C CYS A 36 4.27 -7.29 4.47
N VAL A 37 3.43 -8.19 3.97
CA VAL A 37 3.06 -8.26 2.55
C VAL A 37 1.57 -8.01 2.39
N PHE A 38 1.22 -7.01 1.58
CA PHE A 38 -0.14 -6.67 1.23
C PHE A 38 -0.37 -6.96 -0.26
N VAL A 39 -1.42 -7.71 -0.58
CA VAL A 39 -1.78 -8.09 -1.95
C VAL A 39 -3.26 -7.79 -2.18
N ASP A 40 -3.58 -7.16 -3.30
CA ASP A 40 -4.96 -6.79 -3.68
C ASP A 40 -5.68 -6.06 -2.53
N CYS A 41 -5.12 -4.92 -2.15
CA CYS A 41 -5.48 -4.25 -0.90
C CYS A 41 -5.97 -2.82 -1.11
N ILE A 42 -6.84 -2.37 -0.21
CA ILE A 42 -7.31 -0.98 -0.21
C ILE A 42 -6.91 -0.36 1.12
N LEU A 43 -6.05 0.65 1.09
CA LEU A 43 -5.72 1.49 2.24
C LEU A 43 -6.47 2.81 2.12
N LEU A 44 -7.28 3.11 3.13
CA LEU A 44 -7.97 4.38 3.26
C LEU A 44 -7.26 5.22 4.31
N LEU A 45 -6.64 6.30 3.85
CA LEU A 45 -5.95 7.31 4.65
C LEU A 45 -6.60 8.66 4.34
N ASP A 46 -6.81 9.50 5.35
CA ASP A 46 -7.32 10.87 5.22
C ASP A 46 -6.40 11.85 5.94
N GLU A 47 -6.80 13.11 6.12
CA GLU A 47 -6.03 14.10 6.87
C GLU A 47 -5.98 13.84 8.39
N GLY A 48 -6.95 13.10 8.93
CA GLY A 48 -7.07 12.78 10.36
C GLY A 48 -6.40 11.47 10.78
N THR A 49 -5.77 10.75 9.86
CA THR A 49 -5.05 9.50 10.17
C THR A 49 -3.77 9.81 10.96
N GLU A 50 -3.53 9.15 12.09
CA GLU A 50 -2.34 9.42 12.91
C GLU A 50 -1.73 8.12 13.48
N GLN A 51 -0.42 8.17 13.81
CA GLN A 51 0.37 7.15 14.50
C GLN A 51 0.57 5.82 13.75
N LEU A 52 0.59 5.88 12.41
CA LEU A 52 0.68 4.70 11.54
C LEU A 52 2.06 4.57 10.90
N SER A 53 2.73 3.43 11.08
CA SER A 53 4.05 3.18 10.46
C SER A 53 4.10 1.88 9.66
N PHE A 54 4.76 1.92 8.51
CA PHE A 54 5.07 0.77 7.68
C PHE A 54 6.58 0.73 7.42
N THR A 55 7.23 -0.38 7.76
CA THR A 55 8.67 -0.57 7.54
C THR A 55 8.93 -1.87 6.79
N SER A 56 9.72 -1.79 5.72
CA SER A 56 10.09 -2.95 4.87
C SER A 56 8.91 -3.74 4.32
N CYS A 57 7.72 -3.13 4.21
CA CYS A 57 6.53 -3.78 3.73
C CYS A 57 6.46 -3.81 2.20
N THR A 58 5.80 -4.81 1.65
CA THR A 58 5.56 -4.94 0.20
C THR A 58 4.07 -4.79 -0.11
N PHE A 59 3.72 -3.84 -0.97
CA PHE A 59 2.37 -3.60 -1.45
C PHE A 59 2.25 -4.05 -2.91
N LYS A 60 1.30 -4.94 -3.20
CA LYS A 60 1.03 -5.46 -4.55
C LYS A 60 -0.43 -5.23 -4.88
N ASP A 61 -0.68 -4.58 -6.02
CA ASP A 61 -2.04 -4.36 -6.51
C ASP A 61 -2.94 -3.61 -5.53
N CYS A 62 -2.34 -2.73 -4.74
CA CYS A 62 -3.08 -1.88 -3.83
C CYS A 62 -3.48 -0.56 -4.50
N ASN A 63 -4.45 0.13 -3.91
CA ASN A 63 -4.93 1.44 -4.40
C ASN A 63 -3.92 2.59 -4.28
N ILE A 64 -2.80 2.36 -3.60
CA ILE A 64 -1.73 3.34 -3.36
C ILE A 64 -0.43 2.91 -4.02
N ASP A 65 0.36 3.88 -4.47
CA ASP A 65 1.68 3.70 -5.08
C ASP A 65 2.82 4.27 -4.20
N LYS A 66 2.48 5.05 -3.17
CA LYS A 66 3.36 5.53 -2.13
C LYS A 66 2.57 5.90 -0.87
N ILE A 67 3.25 6.00 0.27
CA ILE A 67 2.76 6.63 1.50
C ILE A 67 3.74 7.75 1.83
N GLU A 68 3.24 8.97 2.02
CA GLU A 68 4.07 10.11 2.36
C GLU A 68 4.29 10.19 3.88
N ASP A 69 5.54 10.34 4.27
CA ASP A 69 5.91 10.54 5.67
C ASP A 69 5.32 11.85 6.20
N ASN A 70 4.76 11.80 7.41
CA ASN A 70 4.27 12.97 8.10
C ASN A 70 4.63 12.90 9.58
N VAL A 71 5.71 13.59 9.94
CA VAL A 71 6.26 13.59 11.31
C VAL A 71 5.25 14.12 12.32
N ILE A 72 4.47 15.15 11.96
CA ILE A 72 3.47 15.76 12.87
C ILE A 72 2.39 14.76 13.23
N ARG A 73 1.95 13.96 12.25
CA ARG A 73 0.90 12.95 12.40
C ARG A 73 1.43 11.58 12.83
N GLY A 74 2.74 11.42 12.95
CA GLY A 74 3.36 10.12 13.23
C GLY A 74 3.12 9.10 12.11
N ILE A 75 3.06 9.54 10.85
CA ILE A 75 3.00 8.64 9.70
C ILE A 75 4.42 8.39 9.20
N LEU A 76 4.82 7.12 9.10
CA LEU A 76 6.15 6.71 8.64
C LEU A 76 6.04 5.59 7.59
N SER A 77 6.78 5.73 6.49
CA SER A 77 6.87 4.75 5.41
C SER A 77 8.33 4.55 5.01
N GLU A 78 8.98 3.59 5.65
CA GLU A 78 10.40 3.33 5.46
C GLU A 78 10.66 2.03 4.68
N ASN A 79 11.53 2.07 3.67
CA ASN A 79 11.97 0.90 2.89
C ASN A 79 10.83 0.05 2.29
N ASN A 80 9.66 0.65 2.07
CA ASN A 80 8.51 -0.05 1.50
C ASN A 80 8.62 -0.19 -0.01
N THR A 81 8.14 -1.31 -0.54
CA THR A 81 8.08 -1.58 -1.98
C THR A 81 6.64 -1.53 -2.47
N PHE A 82 6.36 -0.69 -3.46
CA PHE A 82 5.03 -0.57 -4.08
C PHE A 82 5.06 -1.10 -5.51
N HIS A 83 4.32 -2.17 -5.76
CA HIS A 83 4.12 -2.69 -7.09
C HIS A 83 2.84 -2.13 -7.71
N ARG A 84 3.01 -1.53 -8.89
CA ARG A 84 1.89 -1.05 -9.70
C ARG A 84 0.87 -2.18 -9.96
N PRO A 85 -0.44 -1.86 -10.00
CA PRO A 85 -1.49 -2.84 -10.24
C PRO A 85 -1.23 -3.72 -11.48
N ILE A 86 -1.52 -5.02 -11.38
CA ILE A 86 -1.39 -5.99 -12.47
C ILE A 86 -2.14 -5.50 -13.71
N ALA A 87 -3.32 -4.90 -13.55
CA ALA A 87 -4.09 -4.35 -14.66
C ALA A 87 -3.32 -3.24 -15.40
N ALA A 88 -2.69 -2.32 -14.66
CA ALA A 88 -1.88 -1.25 -15.24
C ALA A 88 -0.61 -1.82 -15.92
N ARG A 89 0.03 -2.81 -15.29
CA ARG A 89 1.21 -3.50 -15.87
C ARG A 89 0.85 -4.26 -17.15
N LYS A 90 -0.31 -4.90 -17.18
CA LYS A 90 -0.83 -5.62 -18.34
C LYS A 90 -1.17 -4.66 -19.48
N ALA A 91 -1.84 -3.55 -19.18
CA ALA A 91 -2.15 -2.54 -20.19
C ALA A 91 -0.88 -1.94 -20.84
N ASP A 92 0.16 -1.67 -20.03
CA ASP A 92 1.46 -1.21 -20.55
C ASP A 92 2.12 -2.28 -21.44
N PHE A 93 2.06 -3.55 -21.04
CA PHE A 93 2.58 -4.65 -21.85
C PHE A 93 1.84 -4.80 -23.18
N ASP A 94 0.50 -4.79 -23.15
CA ASP A 94 -0.33 -4.91 -24.35
C ASP A 94 -0.09 -3.75 -25.31
N LYS A 95 0.10 -2.53 -24.79
CA LYS A 95 0.48 -1.35 -25.58
C LYS A 95 1.83 -1.55 -26.28
N ARG A 96 2.87 -1.96 -25.54
CA ARG A 96 4.21 -2.20 -26.09
C ARG A 96 4.21 -3.33 -27.11
N LEU A 97 3.39 -4.35 -26.89
CA LEU A 97 3.19 -5.45 -27.84
C LEU A 97 2.55 -4.94 -29.13
N ALA A 98 1.51 -4.12 -29.04
CA ALA A 98 0.86 -3.52 -30.21
C ALA A 98 1.82 -2.63 -31.02
N GLU A 99 2.63 -1.81 -30.34
CA GLU A 99 3.67 -0.98 -30.99
C GLU A 99 4.73 -1.83 -31.70
N ALA A 100 5.21 -2.90 -31.06
CA ALA A 100 6.17 -3.81 -31.66
C ALA A 100 5.62 -4.52 -32.90
N LEU A 101 4.36 -4.97 -32.85
CA LEU A 101 3.67 -5.59 -33.98
C LEU A 101 3.51 -4.59 -35.14
N GLN A 102 3.05 -3.37 -34.87
CA GLN A 102 2.92 -2.34 -35.91
C GLN A 102 4.26 -2.01 -36.59
N ASN A 103 5.35 -1.98 -35.83
CA ASN A 103 6.68 -1.74 -36.38
C ASN A 103 7.21 -2.92 -37.23
N GLN A 104 6.75 -4.16 -36.97
CA GLN A 104 7.07 -5.31 -37.82
C GLN A 104 6.28 -5.31 -39.13
N THR A 105 5.01 -4.93 -39.11
CA THR A 105 4.17 -4.88 -40.33
C THR A 105 4.53 -3.74 -41.27
N ARG A 106 5.32 -2.76 -40.80
CA ARG A 106 5.77 -1.59 -41.57
C ARG A 106 7.12 -1.79 -42.27
N LYS A 107 7.78 -2.94 -42.04
CA LYS A 107 8.96 -3.42 -42.76
C LYS A 107 8.55 -4.36 -43.89
#